data_AF-A0AAJ1PSZ6-F1
#
_entry.id   AF-A0AAJ1PSZ6-F1
#
_cell.length_a   1.000
_cell.length_b   1.000
_cell.length_c   1.000
_cell.angle_alpha   90.00
_cell.angle_beta   90.00
_cell.angle_gamma   90.00
#
_symmetry.space_group_name_H-M   'P 1'
#
loop_
_entity.id
_entity.type
_entity.pdbx_description
1 polymer ?
#
loop_
_entity_poly.entity_id
_entity_poly.type
_entity_poly.pdbx_seq_one_letter_code
_entity_poly.pdbx_strand_id
1 'polypeptide(L)'
;MKTKEYNNILVDAFTSQNKVYGRVRLSQFIAKKHNIYINSRALKRNMNRLGLKCEIRRKRKEREKKDTIAKFENILNRDYNDNQNRNIYATDVTYIERTRDSKQNHVFLSAIISYKTKQIIGWKLSTNNDLNFVLDNVNGLLKIIMVKYHFQEWVIHLIIMRLKIDFQF
;
A
#
# COMPACT_ATOMS: atom_id res chain seq x y z
N MET A 1 5.61 51.77 -10.94
CA MET A 1 6.53 50.62 -11.04
C MET A 1 6.46 50.05 -12.44
N LYS A 2 7.58 49.90 -13.16
CA LYS A 2 7.56 49.41 -14.55
C LYS A 2 7.23 47.90 -14.56
N THR A 3 6.43 47.42 -15.50
CA THR A 3 5.99 46.00 -15.56
C THR A 3 7.15 45.00 -15.56
N LYS A 4 8.29 45.39 -16.13
CA LYS A 4 9.51 44.55 -16.21
C LYS A 4 10.20 44.40 -14.86
N GLU A 5 10.27 45.48 -14.09
CA GLU A 5 10.84 45.53 -12.73
C GLU A 5 10.03 44.64 -11.77
N TYR A 6 8.70 44.65 -11.90
CA TYR A 6 7.81 43.82 -11.10
C TYR A 6 7.98 42.33 -11.35
N ASN A 7 8.13 41.94 -12.62
CA ASN A 7 8.36 40.55 -12.97
C ASN A 7 9.67 40.03 -12.38
N ASN A 8 10.73 40.87 -12.32
CA ASN A 8 12.00 40.47 -11.74
C ASN A 8 11.87 40.19 -10.23
N ILE A 9 11.24 41.10 -9.47
CA ILE A 9 10.99 40.90 -8.03
C ILE A 9 10.20 39.61 -7.78
N LEU A 10 9.21 39.31 -8.63
CA LEU A 10 8.41 38.10 -8.52
C LEU A 10 9.25 36.83 -8.74
N VAL A 11 10.09 36.81 -9.79
CA VAL A 11 10.98 35.69 -10.11
C VAL A 11 12.00 35.48 -8.99
N ASP A 12 12.59 36.56 -8.48
CA ASP A 12 13.57 36.51 -7.39
C ASP A 12 12.93 36.01 -6.09
N ALA A 13 11.74 36.52 -5.74
CA ALA A 13 10.99 36.07 -4.58
C ALA A 13 10.64 34.58 -4.69
N PHE A 14 10.19 34.13 -5.86
CA PHE A 14 9.84 32.74 -6.10
C PHE A 14 11.05 31.80 -6.02
N THR A 15 12.17 32.21 -6.60
CA THR A 15 13.43 31.44 -6.57
C THR A 15 14.02 31.39 -5.16
N SER A 16 13.97 32.49 -4.40
CA SER A 16 14.45 32.55 -3.01
C SER A 16 13.72 31.59 -2.07
N GLN A 17 12.50 31.19 -2.42
CA GLN A 17 11.68 30.24 -1.65
C GLN A 17 11.75 28.82 -2.23
N ASN A 18 12.83 28.50 -2.96
CA ASN A 18 13.06 27.21 -3.62
C ASN A 18 11.88 26.75 -4.47
N LYS A 19 11.12 27.69 -5.07
CA LYS A 19 9.94 27.43 -5.90
C LYS A 19 8.82 26.65 -5.18
N VAL A 20 8.83 26.59 -3.85
CA VAL A 20 7.83 25.85 -3.06
C VAL A 20 6.56 26.68 -2.87
N TYR A 21 6.69 28.00 -2.80
CA TYR A 21 5.58 28.87 -2.42
C TYR A 21 4.58 29.04 -3.56
N GLY A 22 3.33 28.64 -3.30
CA GLY A 22 2.19 28.99 -4.12
C GLY A 22 1.77 30.46 -3.97
N ARG A 23 0.84 30.89 -4.82
CA ARG A 23 0.42 32.30 -4.96
C ARG A 23 0.09 33.01 -3.64
N VAL A 24 -0.52 32.32 -2.67
CA VAL A 24 -0.94 32.94 -1.40
C VAL A 24 0.27 33.21 -0.50
N ARG A 25 1.13 32.19 -0.32
CA ARG A 25 2.35 32.33 0.48
C ARG A 25 3.33 33.29 -0.17
N LEU A 26 3.42 33.27 -1.50
CA LEU A 26 4.27 34.18 -2.26
C LEU A 26 3.79 35.63 -2.15
N SER A 27 2.47 35.91 -2.19
CA SER A 27 1.96 37.28 -1.97
C SER A 27 2.27 37.80 -0.57
N GLN A 28 2.15 36.95 0.46
CA GLN A 28 2.47 37.33 1.83
C GLN A 28 3.98 37.59 2.01
N PHE A 29 4.81 36.77 1.38
CA PHE A 29 6.27 36.94 1.39
C PHE A 29 6.69 38.25 0.72
N ILE A 30 6.14 38.57 -0.45
CA ILE A 30 6.43 39.81 -1.16
C ILE A 30 5.96 41.03 -0.36
N ALA A 31 4.77 40.96 0.25
CA ALA A 31 4.27 42.02 1.11
C ALA A 31 5.22 42.27 2.29
N LYS A 32 5.70 41.21 2.96
CA LYS A 32 6.62 41.35 4.10
C LYS A 32 8.02 41.83 3.72
N LYS A 33 8.57 41.35 2.60
CA LYS A 33 9.97 41.63 2.20
C LYS A 33 10.13 42.93 1.42
N HIS A 34 9.17 43.26 0.56
CA HIS A 34 9.26 44.40 -0.35
C HIS A 34 8.24 45.49 -0.05
N ASN A 35 7.38 45.33 0.96
CA ASN A 35 6.27 46.23 1.28
C ASN A 35 5.29 46.46 0.10
N ILE A 36 5.13 45.43 -0.75
CA ILE A 36 4.26 45.47 -1.93
C ILE A 36 3.08 44.51 -1.72
N TYR A 37 1.87 45.06 -1.65
CA TYR A 37 0.64 44.28 -1.52
C TYR A 37 0.13 43.86 -2.90
N ILE A 38 -0.01 42.55 -3.11
CA ILE A 38 -0.44 41.98 -4.39
C ILE A 38 -1.64 41.07 -4.15
N ASN A 39 -2.72 41.28 -4.89
CA ASN A 39 -3.83 40.34 -4.92
C ASN A 39 -3.34 38.98 -5.46
N SER A 40 -3.55 37.91 -4.70
CA SER A 40 -3.14 36.55 -5.06
C SER A 40 -3.66 36.08 -6.42
N ARG A 41 -4.82 36.57 -6.89
CA ARG A 41 -5.36 36.30 -8.24
C ARG A 41 -4.56 36.98 -9.34
N ALA A 42 -4.09 38.20 -9.12
CA ALA A 42 -3.19 38.91 -10.04
C ALA A 42 -1.82 38.24 -10.07
N LEU A 43 -1.30 37.86 -8.90
CA LEU A 43 -0.05 37.11 -8.78
C LEU A 43 -0.09 35.80 -9.57
N LYS A 44 -1.19 35.05 -9.48
CA LYS A 44 -1.40 33.81 -10.27
C LYS A 44 -1.28 34.06 -11.77
N ARG A 45 -1.93 35.13 -12.28
CA ARG A 45 -1.87 35.49 -13.70
C ARG A 45 -0.44 35.82 -14.14
N ASN A 46 0.30 36.57 -13.32
CA ASN A 46 1.70 36.89 -13.59
C ASN A 46 2.60 35.66 -13.53
N MET A 47 2.46 34.80 -12.52
CA MET A 47 3.18 33.54 -12.41
C MET A 47 2.93 32.65 -13.64
N ASN A 48 1.67 32.53 -14.09
CA ASN A 48 1.33 31.77 -15.28
C ASN A 48 1.98 32.34 -16.54
N ARG A 49 1.94 33.67 -16.72
CA ARG A 49 2.57 34.37 -17.85
C ARG A 49 4.09 34.16 -17.87
N LEU A 50 4.72 34.06 -16.70
CA LEU A 50 6.16 33.85 -16.54
C LEU A 50 6.56 32.36 -16.45
N GLY A 51 5.60 31.43 -16.60
CA GLY A 51 5.88 29.99 -16.52
C GLY A 51 6.29 29.48 -15.14
N LEU A 52 6.06 30.25 -14.07
CA LEU A 52 6.45 29.88 -12.71
C LEU A 52 5.49 28.85 -12.13
N LYS A 53 5.94 27.60 -12.03
CA LYS A 53 5.20 26.48 -11.45
C LYS A 53 5.84 26.03 -10.15
N CYS A 54 5.02 25.83 -9.12
CA CYS A 54 5.49 25.39 -7.81
C CYS A 54 6.01 23.95 -7.86
N GLU A 55 7.17 23.71 -7.25
CA GLU A 55 7.73 22.38 -7.11
C GLU A 55 7.12 21.71 -5.86
N ILE A 56 6.28 20.69 -6.07
CA ILE A 56 5.70 19.91 -4.97
C ILE A 56 6.73 18.87 -4.53
N ARG A 57 7.18 18.96 -3.28
CA ARG A 57 8.07 17.95 -2.70
C ARG A 57 7.36 16.60 -2.69
N ARG A 58 7.97 15.59 -3.32
CA ARG A 58 7.49 14.20 -3.23
C ARG A 58 7.57 13.73 -1.78
N LYS A 59 6.51 13.10 -1.27
CA LYS A 59 6.51 12.46 0.06
C LYS A 59 7.61 11.40 0.08
N ARG A 60 8.53 11.48 1.05
CA ARG A 60 9.55 10.44 1.27
C ARG A 60 8.84 9.22 1.84
N LYS A 61 8.94 8.05 1.19
CA LYS A 61 8.51 6.79 1.79
C LYS A 61 9.47 6.46 2.92
N GLU A 62 8.94 6.16 4.10
CA GLU A 62 9.76 5.62 5.20
C GLU A 62 10.40 4.31 4.73
N ARG A 63 11.69 4.13 5.01
CA ARG A 63 12.38 2.87 4.74
C ARG A 63 11.98 1.92 5.87
N GLU A 64 11.17 0.91 5.57
CA GLU A 64 10.98 -0.20 6.49
C GLU A 64 12.34 -0.89 6.71
N LYS A 65 12.81 -0.93 7.97
CA LYS A 65 13.86 -1.85 8.38
C LYS A 65 13.23 -3.24 8.43
N LYS A 66 13.28 -3.97 7.32
CA LYS A 66 12.89 -5.38 7.29
C LYS A 66 14.02 -6.21 7.89
N ASP A 67 13.67 -7.01 8.90
CA ASP A 67 14.58 -8.01 9.45
C ASP A 67 14.69 -9.17 8.45
N THR A 68 15.73 -9.16 7.62
CA THR A 68 15.95 -10.13 6.52
C THR A 68 16.57 -11.45 7.00
N ILE A 69 16.68 -11.66 8.32
CA ILE A 69 17.39 -12.81 8.89
C ILE A 69 16.65 -14.14 8.62
N ALA A 70 15.33 -14.12 8.47
CA ALA A 70 14.55 -15.32 8.16
C ALA A 70 14.49 -15.59 6.63
N LYS A 71 15.55 -16.21 6.09
CA LYS A 71 15.50 -16.84 4.77
C LYS A 71 15.01 -18.28 4.94
N PHE A 72 13.73 -18.50 4.68
CA PHE A 72 13.22 -19.87 4.52
C PHE A 72 13.55 -20.37 3.12
N GLU A 73 13.77 -21.67 3.00
CA GLU A 73 13.93 -22.32 1.71
C GLU A 73 12.68 -22.07 0.85
N ASN A 74 12.88 -21.51 -0.35
CA ASN A 74 11.80 -21.29 -1.29
C ASN A 74 11.46 -22.60 -1.99
N ILE A 75 10.66 -23.45 -1.34
CA ILE A 75 10.27 -24.77 -1.85
C ILE A 75 9.59 -24.66 -3.22
N LEU A 76 8.91 -23.54 -3.49
CA LEU A 76 8.26 -23.30 -4.78
C LEU A 76 9.24 -22.89 -5.87
N ASN A 77 10.39 -22.29 -5.54
CA ASN A 77 11.36 -21.73 -6.50
C ASN A 77 10.77 -20.89 -7.65
N ARG A 78 9.57 -20.30 -7.43
CA ARG A 78 8.74 -19.66 -8.47
C ARG A 78 8.41 -20.56 -9.66
N ASP A 79 8.59 -21.87 -9.52
CA ASP A 79 8.07 -22.84 -10.45
C ASP A 79 6.61 -23.12 -10.11
N TYR A 80 5.76 -22.42 -10.84
CA TYR A 80 4.31 -22.56 -10.73
C TYR A 80 3.73 -23.39 -11.87
N ASN A 81 4.58 -23.90 -12.76
CA ASN A 81 4.19 -24.68 -13.92
C ASN A 81 4.32 -26.16 -13.61
N ASP A 82 3.19 -26.82 -13.79
CA ASP A 82 2.86 -28.01 -13.04
C ASP A 82 3.18 -29.28 -13.82
N ASN A 83 4.48 -29.62 -13.93
CA ASN A 83 4.86 -30.95 -14.43
C ASN A 83 4.61 -32.06 -13.37
N GLN A 84 4.31 -31.70 -12.11
CA GLN A 84 4.15 -32.64 -10.99
C GLN A 84 2.74 -32.71 -10.38
N ASN A 85 1.73 -32.09 -11.01
CA ASN A 85 0.36 -31.96 -10.54
C ASN A 85 0.20 -31.48 -9.07
N ARG A 86 1.06 -30.55 -8.60
CA ARG A 86 1.05 -30.06 -7.21
C ARG A 86 -0.04 -29.02 -7.01
N ASN A 87 -0.90 -29.25 -6.01
CA ASN A 87 -1.89 -28.27 -5.59
C ASN A 87 -1.27 -27.28 -4.61
N ILE A 88 -0.99 -26.07 -5.11
CA ILE A 88 -0.42 -24.97 -4.32
C ILE A 88 -1.53 -24.02 -3.88
N TYR A 89 -1.60 -23.78 -2.58
CA TYR A 89 -2.56 -22.86 -1.97
C TYR A 89 -1.85 -21.71 -1.29
N ALA A 90 -2.36 -20.50 -1.46
CA ALA A 90 -1.88 -19.33 -0.72
C ALA A 90 -2.94 -18.88 0.28
N THR A 91 -2.51 -18.45 1.46
CA THR A 91 -3.42 -17.83 2.45
C THR A 91 -3.04 -16.39 2.68
N ASP A 92 -4.06 -15.54 2.81
CA ASP A 92 -3.89 -14.14 3.17
C ASP A 92 -4.91 -13.75 4.25
N VAL A 93 -4.52 -12.81 5.11
CA VAL A 93 -5.39 -12.23 6.12
C VAL A 93 -5.54 -10.75 5.84
N THR A 94 -6.77 -10.34 5.53
CA THR A 94 -7.10 -8.95 5.25
C THR A 94 -8.20 -8.45 6.18
N TYR A 95 -8.32 -7.14 6.33
CA TYR A 95 -9.34 -6.52 7.16
C TYR A 95 -10.39 -5.86 6.27
N ILE A 96 -11.66 -6.03 6.64
CA ILE A 96 -12.80 -5.41 5.96
C ILE A 96 -13.36 -4.35 6.88
N GLU A 97 -13.26 -3.09 6.46
CA GLU A 97 -13.77 -1.95 7.21
C GLU A 97 -15.30 -1.82 7.08
N ARG A 98 -15.90 -1.05 8.00
CA ARG A 98 -17.29 -0.54 7.93
C ARG A 98 -18.37 -1.62 7.97
N THR A 99 -18.10 -2.71 8.68
CA THR A 99 -19.08 -3.76 8.92
C THR A 99 -20.05 -3.34 10.02
N ARG A 100 -21.34 -3.21 9.69
CA ARG A 100 -22.41 -2.82 10.63
C ARG A 100 -22.60 -3.80 11.78
N ASP A 101 -22.25 -5.06 11.54
CA ASP A 101 -22.47 -6.17 12.48
C ASP A 101 -21.31 -6.39 13.47
N SER A 102 -20.22 -5.62 13.35
CA SER A 102 -19.09 -5.67 14.28
C SER A 102 -19.09 -4.46 15.21
N LYS A 103 -18.99 -4.70 16.52
CA LYS A 103 -18.82 -3.65 17.54
C LYS A 103 -17.60 -2.76 17.27
N GLN A 104 -16.59 -3.29 16.58
CA GLN A 104 -15.35 -2.58 16.26
C GLN A 104 -15.38 -1.97 14.84
N ASN A 105 -16.51 -2.04 14.13
CA ASN A 105 -16.71 -1.54 12.77
C ASN A 105 -15.70 -2.09 11.73
N HIS A 106 -15.13 -3.27 12.01
CA HIS A 106 -14.29 -4.03 11.10
C HIS A 106 -14.34 -5.52 11.45
N VAL A 107 -13.96 -6.36 10.48
CA VAL A 107 -13.74 -7.81 10.65
C VAL A 107 -12.48 -8.23 9.90
N PHE A 108 -11.86 -9.31 10.36
CA PHE A 108 -10.74 -9.97 9.69
C PHE A 108 -11.26 -11.11 8.81
N LEU A 109 -10.75 -11.19 7.59
CA LEU A 109 -11.00 -12.25 6.63
C LEU A 109 -9.72 -13.04 6.43
N SER A 110 -9.74 -14.33 6.78
CA SER A 110 -8.77 -15.29 6.28
C SER A 110 -9.31 -15.88 4.99
N ALA A 111 -8.59 -15.74 3.89
CA ALA A 111 -8.94 -16.32 2.60
C ALA A 111 -7.84 -17.27 2.15
N ILE A 112 -8.26 -18.39 1.56
CA ILE A 112 -7.37 -19.38 0.95
C ILE A 112 -7.67 -19.39 -0.55
N ILE A 113 -6.64 -19.14 -1.35
CA ILE A 113 -6.73 -19.08 -2.81
C ILE A 113 -5.92 -20.23 -3.44
N SER A 114 -6.50 -20.86 -4.45
CA SER A 114 -5.78 -21.79 -5.32
C SER A 114 -4.85 -21.03 -6.25
N TYR A 115 -3.58 -21.42 -6.28
CA TYR A 115 -2.65 -20.79 -7.22
C TYR A 115 -3.00 -21.16 -8.67
N LYS A 116 -3.44 -22.40 -8.93
CA LYS A 116 -3.72 -22.92 -10.27
C LYS A 116 -4.95 -22.28 -10.89
N THR A 117 -6.06 -22.21 -10.13
CA THR A 117 -7.35 -21.71 -10.64
C THR A 117 -7.61 -20.24 -10.28
N LYS A 118 -6.83 -19.65 -9.38
CA LYS A 118 -7.06 -18.32 -8.78
C LYS A 118 -8.42 -18.20 -8.08
N GLN A 119 -9.05 -19.31 -7.74
CA GLN A 119 -10.33 -19.33 -7.03
C GLN A 119 -10.12 -19.33 -5.53
N ILE A 120 -11.02 -18.67 -4.80
CA ILE A 120 -11.12 -18.78 -3.34
C ILE A 120 -11.72 -20.15 -3.04
N ILE A 121 -10.98 -20.97 -2.30
CA ILE A 121 -11.38 -22.35 -1.95
C ILE A 121 -11.80 -22.49 -0.50
N GLY A 122 -11.45 -21.52 0.35
CA GLY A 122 -11.83 -21.48 1.76
C GLY A 122 -11.75 -20.06 2.30
N TRP A 123 -12.66 -19.72 3.21
CA TRP A 123 -12.65 -18.43 3.87
C TRP A 123 -13.27 -18.52 5.27
N LYS A 124 -12.80 -17.66 6.17
CA LYS A 124 -13.37 -17.50 7.51
C LYS A 124 -13.30 -16.04 7.96
N LEU A 125 -14.36 -15.58 8.60
CA LEU A 125 -14.44 -14.24 9.20
C LEU A 125 -14.25 -14.33 10.72
N SER A 126 -13.59 -13.34 11.30
CA SER A 126 -13.43 -13.17 12.74
C SER A 126 -13.48 -11.69 13.13
N THR A 127 -13.95 -11.37 14.33
CA THR A 127 -13.83 -10.00 14.87
C THR A 127 -12.43 -9.72 15.41
N ASN A 128 -11.64 -10.76 15.67
CA ASN A 128 -10.31 -10.67 16.25
C ASN A 128 -9.25 -11.24 15.29
N ASN A 129 -8.07 -10.62 15.27
CA ASN A 129 -6.93 -11.10 14.50
C ASN A 129 -6.13 -12.17 15.27
N ASP A 130 -6.68 -13.37 15.36
CA ASP A 130 -6.10 -14.48 16.11
C ASP A 130 -5.49 -15.57 15.20
N LEU A 131 -4.34 -16.13 15.54
CA LEU A 131 -3.76 -17.22 14.74
C LEU A 131 -4.70 -18.44 14.65
N ASN A 132 -5.46 -18.70 15.71
CA ASN A 132 -6.40 -19.82 15.78
C ASN A 132 -7.46 -19.77 14.69
N PHE A 133 -7.99 -18.59 14.33
CA PHE A 133 -9.02 -18.52 13.30
C PHE A 133 -8.47 -18.82 11.90
N VAL A 134 -7.19 -18.46 11.64
CA VAL A 134 -6.49 -18.79 10.39
C VAL A 134 -6.24 -20.30 10.32
N LEU A 135 -5.73 -20.90 11.40
CA LEU A 135 -5.50 -22.34 11.49
C LEU A 135 -6.80 -23.13 11.32
N ASP A 136 -7.90 -22.68 11.92
CA ASP A 136 -9.21 -23.31 11.74
C ASP A 136 -9.68 -23.30 10.29
N ASN A 137 -9.46 -22.19 9.56
CA ASN A 137 -9.83 -22.08 8.15
C ASN A 137 -9.04 -23.09 7.31
N VAL A 138 -7.73 -23.19 7.56
CA VAL A 138 -6.85 -24.15 6.88
C VAL A 138 -7.24 -25.60 7.21
N ASN A 139 -7.47 -25.92 8.48
CA ASN A 139 -7.86 -27.26 8.93
C ASN A 139 -9.24 -27.66 8.37
N GLY A 140 -10.19 -26.72 8.30
CA GLY A 140 -11.49 -26.93 7.70
C GLY A 140 -11.37 -27.28 6.21
N LEU A 141 -10.54 -26.54 5.48
CA LEU A 141 -10.27 -26.82 4.07
C LEU A 141 -9.58 -28.18 3.88
N LEU A 142 -8.58 -28.52 4.69
CA LEU A 142 -7.88 -29.80 4.62
C LEU A 142 -8.83 -30.98 4.78
N LYS A 143 -9.77 -30.92 5.72
CA LYS A 143 -10.81 -31.97 5.88
C LYS A 143 -11.64 -32.15 4.61
N ILE A 144 -12.07 -31.06 3.97
CA ILE A 144 -12.86 -31.11 2.74
C ILE A 144 -12.03 -31.70 1.59
N ILE A 145 -10.77 -31.29 1.47
CA ILE A 145 -9.87 -31.73 0.40
C ILE A 145 -9.49 -33.21 0.58
N MET A 146 -9.16 -33.65 1.80
CA MET A 146 -8.82 -35.05 2.09
C MET A 146 -9.96 -36.01 1.77
N VAL A 147 -11.21 -35.61 2.00
CA VAL A 147 -12.39 -36.40 1.62
C VAL A 147 -12.58 -36.45 0.10
N LYS A 148 -12.24 -35.36 -0.61
CA LYS A 148 -12.51 -35.21 -2.05
C LYS A 148 -11.40 -35.76 -2.95
N TYR A 149 -10.16 -35.73 -2.49
CA TYR A 149 -8.98 -36.12 -3.24
C TYR A 149 -8.17 -37.13 -2.42
N HIS A 150 -8.48 -38.40 -2.63
CA HIS A 150 -7.66 -39.50 -2.12
C HIS A 150 -6.28 -39.42 -2.82
N PHE A 151 -5.19 -39.25 -2.05
CA PHE A 151 -3.79 -39.36 -2.53
C PHE A 151 -3.24 -38.27 -3.49
N GLN A 152 -3.03 -37.04 -3.01
CA GLN A 152 -2.08 -36.09 -3.66
C GLN A 152 -1.24 -35.36 -2.62
N GLU A 153 -0.04 -34.90 -2.99
CA GLU A 153 0.82 -34.05 -2.16
C GLU A 153 0.34 -32.59 -2.20
N TRP A 154 0.30 -31.92 -1.03
CA TRP A 154 -0.26 -30.57 -0.87
C TRP A 154 0.79 -29.61 -0.31
N VAL A 155 0.92 -28.43 -0.92
CA VAL A 155 1.83 -27.37 -0.43
C VAL A 155 1.00 -26.13 -0.13
N ILE A 156 0.88 -25.77 1.15
CA ILE A 156 0.21 -24.54 1.60
C ILE A 156 1.27 -23.49 1.91
N HIS A 157 1.20 -22.36 1.22
CA HIS A 157 2.04 -21.18 1.48
C HIS A 157 1.24 -20.12 2.23
N LEU A 158 1.46 -19.98 3.54
CA LEU A 158 0.92 -18.86 4.31
C LEU A 158 1.70 -17.57 3.99
N ILE A 159 1.03 -16.51 3.53
CA ILE A 159 1.67 -15.21 3.26
C ILE A 159 1.51 -14.20 4.41
N ILE A 160 0.69 -14.49 5.43
CA ILE A 160 0.70 -13.72 6.68
C ILE A 160 0.67 -14.72 7.84
N MET A 161 1.70 -14.67 8.70
CA MET A 161 2.04 -15.59 9.81
C MET A 161 2.64 -16.96 9.43
N ARG A 162 3.95 -16.95 9.16
CA ARG A 162 5.02 -17.72 9.84
C ARG A 162 4.59 -18.97 10.65
N LEU A 163 4.23 -20.07 9.99
CA LEU A 163 4.29 -21.43 10.52
C LEU A 163 4.65 -22.42 9.40
N LYS A 164 5.79 -23.11 9.55
CA LYS A 164 6.14 -24.28 8.75
C LYS A 164 5.48 -25.46 9.47
N ILE A 165 4.40 -26.00 8.92
CA ILE A 165 3.82 -27.25 9.43
C ILE A 165 4.47 -28.36 8.62
N ASP A 166 5.58 -28.89 9.12
CA ASP A 166 6.18 -30.11 8.59
C ASP A 166 5.31 -31.27 9.09
N PHE A 167 4.42 -31.80 8.23
CA PHE A 167 3.70 -33.04 8.50
C PHE A 167 4.68 -34.20 8.30
N GLN A 168 5.16 -34.79 9.39
CA GLN A 168 5.68 -36.15 9.34
C GLN A 168 4.48 -37.11 9.38
N PHE A 169 4.44 -38.01 8.39
CA PHE A 169 3.47 -39.09 8.27
C PHE A 169 3.62 -40.11 9.41
#